data_AF-M1Q0J2-F1
#
_entry.id   AF-M1Q0J2-F1
#
_cell.length_a   1.000
_cell.length_b   1.000
_cell.length_c   1.000
_cell.angle_alpha   90.00
_cell.angle_beta   90.00
_cell.angle_gamma   90.00
#
_symmetry.space_group_name_H-M   'P 1'
#
loop_
_entity.id
_entity.type
_entity.pdbx_description
1 polymer ?
#
loop_
_entity_poly.entity_id
_entity_poly.type
_entity_poly.pdbx_seq_one_letter_code
_entity_poly.pdbx_strand_id
1 'polypeptide(L)' 'MEIKGNILDHEYEIESEGRKIAEVSKKWFRIRDSYGVEIEPGQDNALILAIAASLDQMAHD' A
#
# COMPACT_ATOMS: atom_id res chain seq x y z
N MET A 1 9.58 0.49 9.68
CA MET A 1 8.42 0.73 8.81
C MET A 1 7.21 0.14 9.50
N GLU A 2 6.10 0.84 9.47
CA GLU A 2 4.83 0.41 10.06
C GLU A 2 3.76 0.41 8.97
N ILE A 3 2.80 -0.52 9.07
CA ILE A 3 1.64 -0.58 8.19
C ILE A 3 0.41 -0.36 9.06
N LYS A 4 -0.44 0.59 8.68
CA LYS A 4 -1.63 0.98 9.44
C LYS A 4 -2.85 1.05 8.52
N GLY A 5 -3.99 0.50 8.96
CA GLY A 5 -5.24 0.51 8.21
C GLY A 5 -5.81 -0.88 7.99
N ASN A 6 -6.71 -0.99 7.02
CA ASN A 6 -7.38 -2.24 6.65
C ASN A 6 -6.66 -2.88 5.46
N ILE A 7 -5.81 -3.86 5.77
CA ILE A 7 -5.00 -4.58 4.77
C ILE A 7 -5.90 -5.43 3.86
N LEU A 8 -6.92 -6.09 4.40
CA LEU A 8 -7.82 -6.97 3.64
C LEU A 8 -8.62 -6.22 2.58
N ASP A 9 -9.02 -4.97 2.88
CA ASP A 9 -9.74 -4.13 1.93
C ASP A 9 -8.83 -3.36 0.97
N HIS A 10 -7.50 -3.48 1.11
CA HIS A 10 -6.49 -2.67 0.40
C HIS A 10 -6.65 -1.18 0.68
N GLU A 11 -6.84 -0.83 1.96
CA GLU A 11 -7.01 0.53 2.46
C GLU A 11 -6.05 0.75 3.64
N TYR A 12 -4.76 0.94 3.35
CA TYR A 12 -3.71 1.07 4.36
C TYR A 12 -2.58 2.01 3.94
N GLU A 13 -1.88 2.54 4.93
CA GLU A 13 -0.73 3.43 4.76
C GLU A 13 0.55 2.73 5.22
N ILE A 14 1.66 3.05 4.55
CA ILE A 14 3.00 2.61 4.91
C ILE A 14 3.73 3.83 5.50
N GLU A 15 4.24 3.68 6.71
CA GLU A 15 4.95 4.71 7.44
C GLU A 15 6.42 4.34 7.68
N SER A 16 7.29 5.33 7.62
CA SER A 16 8.68 5.24 8.08
C SER A 16 8.99 6.41 8.99
N GLU A 17 9.54 6.13 10.17
CA GLU A 17 9.82 7.15 11.20
C GLU A 17 8.59 8.01 11.56
N GLY A 18 7.41 7.40 11.59
CA GLY A 18 6.15 8.09 11.87
C GLY A 18 5.66 9.04 10.76
N ARG A 19 6.27 8.99 9.57
CA ARG A 19 5.83 9.73 8.38
C ARG A 19 5.26 8.77 7.35
N LYS A 20 4.11 9.12 6.77
CA LYS A 20 3.56 8.40 5.63
C LYS A 20 4.53 8.51 4.45
N ILE A 21 4.82 7.37 3.83
CA ILE A 21 5.66 7.27 2.64
C ILE A 21 4.93 6.64 1.45
N ALA A 22 3.81 5.95 1.70
CA ALA A 22 2.92 5.46 0.67
C ALA A 22 1.52 5.19 1.22
N GLU A 23 0.54 5.16 0.33
CA GLU A 23 -0.85 4.80 0.60
C GLU A 23 -1.33 3.78 -0.44
N VAL A 24 -2.07 2.77 0.02
CA VAL A 24 -2.73 1.77 -0.80
C VAL A 24 -4.23 1.96 -0.68
N SER A 25 -4.91 2.17 -1.81
CA SER A 25 -6.36 2.40 -1.83
C SER A 25 -7.03 1.90 -3.12
N LYS A 26 -8.22 1.31 -2.98
CA LYS A 26 -9.14 1.02 -4.09
C LYS A 26 -9.95 2.23 -4.52
N LYS A 27 -10.09 3.25 -3.67
CA LYS A 27 -10.96 4.40 -3.90
C LYS A 27 -10.52 5.28 -5.07
N TRP A 28 -9.24 5.25 -5.43
CA TRP A 28 -8.71 6.05 -6.54
C TRP A 28 -9.14 5.55 -7.92
N PHE A 29 -9.59 4.30 -8.02
CA PHE A 29 -9.93 3.67 -9.30
C PHE A 29 -11.37 3.19 -9.33
N ARG A 30 -12.04 3.42 -10.46
CA ARG A 30 -13.36 2.84 -10.74
C ARG A 30 -13.28 1.42 -11.32
N ILE A 31 -12.06 0.91 -11.49
CA ILE A 31 -11.81 -0.42 -12.05
C ILE A 31 -12.02 -1.44 -10.93
N ARG A 32 -12.87 -2.43 -11.18
CA ARG A 32 -13.14 -3.49 -10.22
C ARG A 32 -11.88 -4.33 -10.01
N ASP A 33 -11.71 -4.86 -8.80
CA ASP A 33 -10.63 -5.79 -8.46
C ASP A 33 -9.22 -5.19 -8.65
N SER A 34 -9.09 -3.86 -8.57
CA SER A 34 -7.81 -3.14 -8.66
C SER A 34 -7.66 -2.15 -7.51
N TYR A 35 -6.43 -1.99 -7.02
CA TYR A 35 -6.03 -0.98 -6.05
C TYR A 35 -4.86 -0.18 -6.61
N GLY A 36 -4.66 1.03 -6.09
CA GLY A 36 -3.47 1.83 -6.37
C GLY A 36 -2.48 1.81 -5.23
N VAL A 37 -1.24 2.18 -5.55
CA VAL A 37 -0.19 2.49 -4.59
C VAL A 37 0.34 3.87 -4.93
N GLU A 38 0.04 4.86 -4.10
CA GLU A 38 0.61 6.21 -4.19
C GLU A 38 1.87 6.23 -3.33
N ILE A 39 2.98 6.69 -3.91
CA ILE A 39 4.30 6.68 -3.28
C ILE A 39 4.80 8.11 -3.21
N GLU A 40 5.21 8.54 -2.01
CA GLU A 40 5.74 9.88 -1.81
C GLU A 40 7.02 10.10 -2.64
N PRO A 41 7.25 11.32 -3.15
CA PRO A 41 8.45 11.62 -3.91
C PRO A 41 9.75 11.29 -3.14
N GLY A 42 10.72 10.69 -3.85
CA GLY A 42 12.03 10.36 -3.30
C GLY A 42 12.09 9.06 -2.49
N GLN A 43 11.02 8.28 -2.44
CA GLN A 43 11.02 6.95 -1.85
C GLN A 43 11.46 5.88 -2.86
N ASP A 44 11.84 4.70 -2.36
CA ASP A 44 12.14 3.54 -3.20
C ASP A 44 10.84 2.86 -3.65
N ASN A 45 10.46 3.12 -4.90
CA ASN A 45 9.25 2.56 -5.48
C ASN A 45 9.26 1.03 -5.51
N ALA A 46 10.41 0.41 -5.78
CA ALA A 46 10.49 -1.05 -5.91
C ALA A 46 10.28 -1.72 -4.56
N LEU A 47 10.90 -1.18 -3.50
CA LEU A 47 10.71 -1.68 -2.14
C LEU A 47 9.25 -1.56 -1.70
N ILE A 48 8.63 -0.40 -1.92
CA ILE A 48 7.23 -0.17 -1.51
C ILE A 48 6.27 -1.09 -2.26
N LEU A 49 6.45 -1.26 -3.57
CA LEU A 49 5.64 -2.19 -4.36
C LEU A 49 5.86 -3.65 -3.93
N ALA A 50 7.08 -4.04 -3.57
CA ALA A 50 7.36 -5.38 -3.05
C ALA A 50 6.65 -5.64 -1.71
N ILE A 51 6.59 -4.64 -0.83
CA ILE A 51 5.84 -4.72 0.43
C ILE A 51 4.34 -4.89 0.13
N ALA A 52 3.77 -4.03 -0.72
CA ALA A 52 2.35 -4.11 -1.09
C ALA A 52 1.99 -5.47 -1.69
N ALA A 53 2.81 -5.98 -2.62
CA ALA A 53 2.62 -7.30 -3.23
C ALA A 53 2.75 -8.46 -2.22
N SER A 54 3.69 -8.37 -1.29
CA SER A 54 3.87 -9.41 -0.26
C SER A 54 2.68 -9.45 0.70
N LEU A 55 2.17 -8.29 1.12
CA LEU A 55 0.95 -8.21 1.95
C LEU A 55 -0.27 -8.71 1.20
N ASP A 56 -0.40 -8.37 -0.07
CA ASP A 56 -1.48 -8.83 -0.93
C ASP A 56 -1.51 -10.36 -1.04
N GLN A 57 -0.35 -10.99 -1.20
CA GLN A 57 -0.23 -12.45 -1.17
C GLN A 57 -0.61 -13.04 0.18
N MET A 58 -0.16 -12.45 1.29
CA MET A 58 -0.49 -12.94 2.63
C MET A 58 -1.96 -12.75 3.01
N ALA A 59 -2.63 -11.73 2.46
CA ALA A 59 -4.02 -11.41 2.73
C ALA A 59 -5.02 -12.21 1.89
N HIS A 60 -4.57 -12.80 0.77
CA HIS A 60 -5.39 -13.59 -0.14
C HIS A 60 -5.32 -15.11 0.09
N ASP A 61 -4.60 -15.58 1.13
CA ASP A 61 -4.58 -16.98 1.59
C ASP A 61 -5.57 -17.25 2.74
#